data_AF-A0A520HQG0-F1
#
_entry.id   AF-A0A520HQG0-F1
#
_cell.length_a   1.000
_cell.length_b   1.000
_cell.length_c   1.000
_cell.angle_alpha   90.00
_cell.angle_beta   90.00
_cell.angle_gamma   90.00
#
_symmetry.space_group_name_H-M   'P 1'
#
loop_
_entity.id
_entity.type
_entity.pdbx_description
1 polymer ?
#
loop_
_entity_poly.entity_id
_entity_poly.type
_entity_poly.pdbx_seq_one_letter_code
_entity_poly.pdbx_strand_id
1 'polypeptide(L)'
;FLIRDLAEHIASLPREQLIKAQTLGANSLQVALRVALPQALPRLIAGLRLSLGPAWVYLISAEAIAADTGLGYRIFLVRRYLSMDIIIPYVAWIALLAILIDVALLQISRRGFAWTTQVDR
;
A
#
# COMPACT_ATOMS: atom_id res chain seq x y z
N PHE A 1 -5.38 -6.14 -9.99
CA PHE A 1 -6.50 -5.44 -9.36
C PHE A 1 -6.24 -3.93 -9.26
N LEU A 2 -5.16 -3.50 -8.60
CA LEU A 2 -4.78 -2.08 -8.41
C LEU A 2 -4.80 -1.21 -9.67
N ILE A 3 -4.17 -1.67 -10.77
CA ILE A 3 -4.11 -0.91 -12.04
C ILE A 3 -5.51 -0.69 -12.63
N ARG A 4 -6.36 -1.72 -12.55
CA ARG A 4 -7.73 -1.66 -13.07
C ARG A 4 -8.58 -0.69 -12.25
N ASP A 5 -8.51 -0.77 -10.92
CA ASP A 5 -9.22 0.13 -10.02
C ASP A 5 -8.81 1.60 -10.23
N LEU A 6 -7.50 1.84 -10.41
CA LEU A 6 -6.98 3.17 -10.75
C LEU A 6 -7.48 3.67 -12.11
N ALA A 7 -7.50 2.81 -13.12
CA ALA A 7 -8.00 3.17 -14.46
C ALA A 7 -9.51 3.50 -14.42
N GLU A 8 -10.31 2.70 -13.71
CA GLU A 8 -11.74 2.95 -13.49
C GLU A 8 -11.98 4.26 -12.74
N HIS A 9 -11.18 4.54 -11.70
CA HIS A 9 -11.27 5.79 -10.94
C HIS A 9 -10.96 7.02 -11.80
N ILE A 10 -9.88 6.99 -12.58
CA ILE A 10 -9.53 8.11 -13.48
C ILE A 10 -10.60 8.29 -14.56
N ALA A 11 -11.14 7.20 -15.11
CA ALA A 11 -12.21 7.25 -16.10
C ALA A 11 -13.53 7.81 -15.54
N SER A 12 -13.77 7.66 -14.23
CA SER A 12 -14.95 8.20 -13.55
C SER A 12 -14.89 9.71 -13.26
N LEU A 13 -13.74 10.34 -13.47
CA LEU A 13 -13.59 11.77 -13.19
C LEU A 13 -14.49 12.63 -14.11
N PRO A 14 -15.11 13.71 -13.59
CA PRO A 14 -15.97 14.57 -14.40
C PRO A 14 -15.21 15.17 -15.57
N ARG A 15 -15.73 14.99 -16.79
CA ARG A 15 -15.13 15.54 -18.02
C ARG A 15 -14.94 17.06 -17.95
N GLU A 16 -15.79 17.75 -17.18
CA GLU A 16 -15.72 19.18 -16.92
C GLU A 16 -14.37 19.62 -16.31
N GLN A 17 -13.76 18.81 -15.43
CA GLN A 17 -12.44 19.11 -14.88
C GLN A 17 -11.36 19.06 -15.96
N LEU A 18 -11.47 18.07 -16.85
CA LEU A 18 -10.56 17.90 -17.98
C LEU A 18 -10.68 19.06 -18.97
N ILE A 19 -11.92 19.44 -19.31
CA ILE A 19 -12.22 20.54 -20.22
C ILE A 19 -11.72 21.87 -19.64
N LYS A 20 -11.97 22.14 -18.35
CA LYS A 20 -11.46 23.35 -17.67
C LYS A 20 -9.93 23.45 -17.72
N ALA A 21 -9.22 22.33 -17.49
CA ALA A 21 -7.77 22.29 -17.58
C ALA A 21 -7.29 22.59 -19.02
N GLN A 22 -7.94 22.00 -20.03
CA GLN A 22 -7.62 22.25 -21.44
C GLN A 22 -7.92 23.69 -21.87
N THR A 23 -9.02 24.29 -21.40
CA THR A 23 -9.35 25.70 -21.68
C THR A 23 -8.34 26.68 -21.09
N LEU A 24 -7.65 26.29 -20.01
CA LEU A 24 -6.54 27.05 -19.41
C LEU A 24 -5.20 26.83 -20.14
N GLY A 25 -5.19 26.14 -21.29
CA GLY A 25 -4.00 25.88 -22.09
C GLY A 25 -3.17 24.69 -21.64
N ALA A 26 -3.71 23.81 -20.77
CA ALA A 26 -2.96 22.64 -20.33
C ALA A 26 -2.81 21.61 -21.46
N ASN A 27 -1.58 21.18 -21.72
CA ASN A 27 -1.30 20.05 -22.60
C ASN A 27 -1.73 18.72 -21.94
N SER A 28 -2.03 17.67 -22.72
CA SER A 28 -2.45 16.35 -22.22
C SER A 28 -1.53 15.78 -21.14
N LEU A 29 -0.22 16.03 -21.26
CA LEU A 29 0.77 15.60 -20.26
C LEU A 29 0.69 16.41 -18.96
N GLN A 30 0.36 17.70 -19.05
CA GLN A 30 0.12 18.54 -17.87
C GLN A 30 -1.19 18.16 -17.17
N VAL A 31 -2.23 17.81 -17.93
CA VAL A 31 -3.48 17.27 -17.36
C VAL A 31 -3.20 15.95 -16.63
N ALA A 32 -2.43 15.05 -17.24
CA ALA A 32 -2.06 13.79 -16.61
C ALA A 32 -1.27 13.99 -15.30
N LEU A 33 -0.22 14.80 -15.31
CA LEU A 33 0.66 14.98 -14.14
C LEU A 33 0.10 15.90 -13.06
N ARG A 34 -0.66 16.94 -13.42
CA ARG A 34 -1.14 17.95 -12.46
C ARG A 34 -2.60 17.80 -12.06
N VAL A 35 -3.39 17.02 -12.81
CA VAL A 35 -4.82 16.81 -12.52
C VAL A 35 -5.08 15.36 -12.18
N ALA A 36 -4.74 14.42 -13.08
CA ALA A 36 -5.07 13.01 -12.88
C ALA A 36 -4.19 12.33 -11.81
N LEU A 37 -2.86 12.53 -11.85
CA LEU A 37 -1.92 11.92 -10.91
C LEU A 37 -2.22 12.27 -9.43
N PRO A 38 -2.36 13.56 -9.03
CA PRO A 38 -2.66 13.92 -7.65
C PRO A 38 -4.04 13.43 -7.18
N GLN A 39 -5.01 13.23 -8.08
CA GLN A 39 -6.31 12.64 -7.76
C GLN A 39 -6.24 11.12 -7.63
N ALA A 40 -5.40 10.46 -8.40
CA ALA A 40 -5.22 9.01 -8.39
C ALA A 40 -4.37 8.51 -7.21
N LEU A 41 -3.44 9.34 -6.70
CA LEU A 41 -2.53 8.99 -5.62
C LEU A 41 -3.23 8.54 -4.30
N PRO A 42 -4.26 9.23 -3.77
CA PRO A 42 -5.00 8.77 -2.60
C PRO A 42 -5.60 7.37 -2.80
N ARG A 43 -6.20 7.13 -3.98
CA ARG A 43 -6.78 5.83 -4.36
C ARG A 43 -5.71 4.75 -4.47
N LEU A 44 -4.56 5.07 -5.04
CA LEU A 44 -3.42 4.17 -5.14
C LEU A 44 -2.96 3.72 -3.76
N ILE A 45 -2.83 4.65 -2.80
CA ILE A 45 -2.42 4.32 -1.43
C ILE A 45 -3.47 3.42 -0.75
N ALA A 46 -4.76 3.68 -0.94
CA ALA A 46 -5.82 2.81 -0.43
C ALA A 46 -5.71 1.38 -1.01
N GLY A 47 -5.50 1.25 -2.32
CA GLY A 47 -5.30 -0.03 -2.99
C GLY A 47 -4.02 -0.76 -2.51
N LEU A 48 -2.95 -0.02 -2.24
CA LEU A 48 -1.73 -0.58 -1.65
C LEU A 48 -1.97 -1.12 -0.24
N ARG A 49 -2.71 -0.40 0.61
CA ARG A 49 -3.06 -0.87 1.97
C ARG A 49 -3.89 -2.16 1.91
N LEU A 50 -4.86 -2.23 1.01
CA LEU A 50 -5.64 -3.46 0.82
C LEU A 50 -4.75 -4.64 0.36
N SER A 51 -3.74 -4.35 -0.45
CA SER A 51 -2.79 -5.36 -0.96
C SER A 51 -1.70 -5.73 0.05
N LEU A 52 -1.56 -4.97 1.14
CA LEU A 52 -0.50 -5.17 2.14
C LEU A 52 -0.65 -6.51 2.89
N GLY A 53 -1.89 -6.90 3.20
CA GLY A 53 -2.18 -8.17 3.88
C GLY A 53 -1.69 -9.39 3.11
N PRO A 54 -2.14 -9.59 1.86
CA PRO A 54 -1.63 -10.66 1.00
C PRO A 54 -0.11 -10.56 0.75
N ALA A 55 0.41 -9.36 0.52
CA ALA A 55 1.84 -9.14 0.30
C ALA A 55 2.68 -9.63 1.50
N TRP A 56 2.18 -9.42 2.72
CA TRP A 56 2.85 -9.87 3.94
C TRP A 56 2.94 -11.40 4.02
N VAL A 57 1.87 -12.11 3.67
CA VAL A 57 1.87 -13.58 3.64
C VAL A 57 2.83 -14.12 2.56
N TYR A 58 2.87 -13.47 1.40
CA TYR A 58 3.82 -13.84 0.34
C TYR A 58 5.27 -13.59 0.76
N LEU A 59 5.56 -12.49 1.46
CA LEU A 59 6.89 -12.20 1.99
C LEU A 59 7.35 -13.30 2.96
N ILE A 60 6.50 -13.66 3.93
CA ILE A 60 6.82 -14.73 4.91
C ILE A 60 7.06 -16.07 4.20
N SER A 61 6.23 -16.37 3.20
CA SER A 61 6.36 -17.60 2.41
C SER A 61 7.65 -17.62 1.60
N ALA A 62 8.07 -16.48 1.05
CA ALA A 62 9.34 -16.33 0.35
C ALA A 62 10.54 -16.50 1.30
N GLU A 63 10.51 -15.87 2.48
CA GLU A 63 11.55 -16.04 3.51
C GLU A 63 11.66 -17.50 3.98
N ALA A 64 10.54 -18.21 4.10
CA ALA A 64 10.53 -19.59 4.55
C ALA A 64 11.21 -20.57 3.58
N ILE A 65 11.22 -20.27 2.28
CA ILE A 65 11.71 -21.17 1.23
C ILE A 65 13.13 -20.79 0.77
N ALA A 66 13.41 -19.49 0.63
CA ALA A 66 14.59 -19.01 -0.09
C ALA A 66 15.62 -18.28 0.78
N ALA A 67 15.31 -18.00 2.06
CA ALA A 67 16.21 -17.26 2.93
C ALA A 67 16.84 -18.17 4.00
N ASP A 68 18.17 -18.17 4.08
CA ASP A 68 18.92 -18.81 5.17
C ASP A 68 18.97 -17.93 6.44
N THR A 69 18.52 -16.68 6.33
CA THR A 69 18.43 -15.73 7.43
C THR A 69 17.15 -14.89 7.31
N GLY A 70 16.38 -14.78 8.39
CA GLY A 70 15.12 -14.04 8.39
C GLY A 70 14.28 -14.31 9.65
N LEU A 71 13.35 -13.43 9.97
CA LEU A 71 12.44 -13.62 11.10
C LEU A 71 11.47 -14.79 10.82
N GLY A 72 10.96 -14.90 9.60
CA GLY A 72 10.13 -16.02 9.16
C GLY A 72 10.88 -17.35 9.22
N TYR A 73 12.10 -17.41 8.69
CA TYR A 73 12.94 -18.60 8.72
C TYR A 73 13.22 -19.10 10.14
N ARG A 74 13.53 -18.18 11.08
CA ARG A 74 13.81 -18.53 12.48
C ARG A 74 12.60 -19.15 13.18
N ILE A 75 11.37 -18.72 12.85
CA ILE A 75 10.15 -19.34 13.38
C ILE A 75 10.06 -20.80 12.93
N PHE A 76 10.35 -21.10 11.65
CA PHE A 76 10.34 -22.47 11.14
C PHE A 76 11.41 -23.35 11.81
N LEU A 77 12.60 -22.80 12.07
CA LEU A 77 13.67 -23.50 12.77
C LEU A 77 13.28 -23.82 14.22
N VAL A 78 12.82 -22.82 14.98
CA VAL A 78 12.46 -22.95 16.40
C VAL A 78 11.24 -23.86 16.59
N ARG A 79 10.31 -23.91 15.62
CA ARG A 79 9.19 -24.86 15.63
C ARG A 79 9.65 -26.31 15.79
N ARG A 80 10.84 -26.66 15.27
CA ARG A 80 11.43 -28.00 15.39
C ARG A 80 11.91 -28.33 16.82
N TYR A 81 12.17 -27.30 17.64
CA TYR A 81 12.61 -27.41 19.02
C TYR A 81 11.47 -27.33 20.05
N LEU A 82 10.19 -27.22 19.60
CA LEU A 82 8.99 -27.14 20.47
C LEU A 82 9.07 -26.07 21.59
N SER A 83 9.98 -25.11 21.46
CA SER A 83 10.24 -24.08 22.47
C SER A 83 9.30 -22.89 22.24
N MET A 84 8.10 -22.97 22.79
CA MET A 84 7.05 -21.95 22.65
C MET A 84 7.52 -20.56 23.10
N ASP A 85 8.37 -20.53 24.13
CA ASP A 85 8.91 -19.31 24.76
C ASP A 85 9.69 -18.43 23.77
N ILE A 86 10.25 -19.03 22.72
CA ILE A 86 11.03 -18.32 21.70
C ILE A 86 10.16 -17.94 20.50
N ILE A 87 9.13 -18.74 20.16
CA ILE A 87 8.26 -18.48 19.00
C ILE A 87 7.42 -17.23 19.20
N ILE A 88 6.84 -17.05 20.40
CA ILE A 88 5.93 -15.94 20.70
C ILE A 88 6.59 -14.57 20.47
N PRO A 89 7.83 -14.29 20.96
CA PRO A 89 8.55 -13.06 20.65
C PRO A 89 8.74 -12.80 19.15
N TYR A 90 9.08 -13.82 18.36
CA TYR A 90 9.28 -13.65 16.91
C TYR A 90 7.98 -13.30 16.19
N VAL A 91 6.88 -13.96 16.55
CA VAL A 91 5.55 -13.63 16.01
C VAL A 91 5.15 -12.21 16.39
N ALA A 92 5.43 -11.78 17.64
CA ALA A 92 5.20 -10.42 18.08
C ALA A 92 6.00 -9.39 17.26
N TRP A 93 7.26 -9.68 16.93
CA TRP A 93 8.08 -8.83 16.07
C TRP A 93 7.52 -8.71 14.64
N ILE A 94 7.07 -9.80 14.05
CA ILE A 94 6.45 -9.79 12.72
C ILE A 94 5.15 -8.98 12.74
N ALA A 95 4.31 -9.18 13.76
CA ALA A 95 3.08 -8.40 13.93
C ALA A 95 3.37 -6.90 14.11
N LEU A 96 4.39 -6.55 14.91
CA LEU A 96 4.83 -5.18 15.11
C LEU A 96 5.29 -4.54 13.79
N LEU A 97 6.09 -5.24 12.99
CA LEU A 97 6.56 -4.75 11.69
C LEU A 97 5.41 -4.55 10.70
N ALA A 98 4.45 -5.48 10.67
CA ALA A 98 3.26 -5.34 9.83
C ALA A 98 2.46 -4.08 10.20
N ILE A 99 2.22 -3.86 11.49
CA ILE A 99 1.54 -2.65 12.00
C ILE A 99 2.34 -1.39 11.69
N LEU A 100 3.67 -1.43 11.89
CA LEU A 100 4.54 -0.29 11.64
C LEU A 100 4.49 0.13 10.18
N ILE A 101 4.48 -0.82 9.25
CA ILE A 101 4.35 -0.55 7.81
C ILE A 101 2.98 0.04 7.49
N ASP A 102 1.87 -0.53 8.01
CA ASP A 102 0.54 0.03 7.75
C ASP A 102 0.40 1.47 8.30
N VAL A 103 0.89 1.71 9.51
CA VAL A 103 0.91 3.05 10.12
C VAL A 103 1.80 3.99 9.33
N ALA A 104 2.97 3.55 8.87
CA ALA A 104 3.84 4.38 8.04
C ALA A 104 3.16 4.78 6.73
N LEU A 105 2.48 3.84 6.05
CA LEU A 105 1.67 4.14 4.86
C LEU A 105 0.54 5.12 5.17
N LEU A 106 -0.14 4.98 6.30
CA LEU A 106 -1.19 5.90 6.73
C LEU A 106 -0.64 7.32 6.98
N GLN A 107 0.50 7.43 7.64
CA GLN A 107 1.16 8.71 7.91
C GLN A 107 1.62 9.39 6.61
N ILE A 108 2.19 8.63 5.68
CA ILE A 108 2.56 9.12 4.35
C ILE A 108 1.32 9.62 3.61
N SER A 109 0.22 8.86 3.65
CA SER A 109 -1.06 9.26 3.05
C SER A 109 -1.57 10.58 3.63
N ARG A 110 -1.62 10.69 4.97
CA ARG A 110 -2.14 11.88 5.66
C ARG A 110 -1.29 13.12 5.42
N ARG A 111 0.05 12.98 5.36
CA ARG A 111 0.95 14.10 5.05
C ARG A 111 0.90 14.50 3.58
N GLY A 112 0.81 13.51 2.69
CA GLY A 112 0.82 13.73 1.25
C GLY A 112 -0.50 14.26 0.70
N PHE A 113 -1.64 13.94 1.33
CA PHE A 113 -2.98 14.19 0.80
C PHE A 113 -3.94 14.79 1.84
N ALA A 114 -3.47 15.73 2.65
CA ALA A 114 -4.30 16.41 3.66
C ALA A 114 -5.52 17.16 3.07
N TRP A 115 -5.50 17.46 1.77
CA TRP A 115 -6.60 18.14 1.07
C TRP A 115 -7.72 17.19 0.60
N THR A 116 -7.45 15.89 0.45
CA THR A 116 -8.48 14.91 0.12
C THR A 116 -9.05 14.37 1.42
N THR A 117 -9.95 15.11 2.03
CA THR A 117 -10.83 14.61 3.10
C THR A 117 -11.87 13.64 2.53
N GLN A 118 -11.41 12.61 1.82
CA GLN A 118 -12.21 11.43 1.55
C GLN A 118 -11.85 10.38 2.62
N VAL A 119 -12.12 10.77 3.87
CA VAL A 119 -12.31 9.82 4.97
C VAL A 119 -13.74 9.31 4.78
N ASP A 120 -13.95 8.45 3.79
CA ASP A 120 -15.24 7.76 3.66
C ASP A 120 -15.25 6.57 4.62
N ARG A 121 -16.31 6.56 5.41
CA ARG A 121 -16.75 5.53 6.35
C ARG A 121 -16.92 4.16 5.68
#